data_AF-A0A960CDU9-F1
#
_entry.id   AF-A0A960CDU9-F1
#
_cell.length_a   1.000
_cell.length_b   1.000
_cell.length_c   1.000
_cell.angle_alpha   90.00
_cell.angle_beta   90.00
_cell.angle_gamma   90.00
#
_symmetry.space_group_name_H-M   'P 1'
#
loop_
_entity.id
_entity.type
_entity.pdbx_description
1 polymer ?
#
loop_
_entity_poly.entity_id
_entity_poly.type
_entity_poly.pdbx_seq_one_letter_code
_entity_poly.pdbx_strand_id
1 'polypeptide(L)' 'MPAKADPDIDDVEPLTDSTARQARRVVAAYAADADECRVLLSMLGIGPAKLEV' A
#
# COMPACT_ATOMS: atom_id res chain seq x y z
N MET A 1 -30.33 12.89 -4.04
CA MET A 1 -28.98 12.54 -4.51
C MET A 1 -28.81 11.05 -4.28
N PRO A 2 -28.46 10.25 -5.29
CA PRO A 2 -28.18 8.83 -5.06
C PRO A 2 -26.92 8.74 -4.20
N ALA A 3 -26.99 8.05 -3.07
CA ALA A 3 -25.82 7.68 -2.31
C ALA A 3 -24.92 6.86 -3.26
N LYS A 4 -23.65 7.26 -3.43
CA LYS A 4 -22.68 6.39 -4.08
C LYS A 4 -22.69 5.09 -3.29
N ALA A 5 -23.06 3.99 -3.94
CA ALA A 5 -22.93 2.67 -3.33
C ALA A 5 -21.47 2.49 -2.94
N ASP A 6 -21.22 2.23 -1.66
CA ASP A 6 -19.90 1.86 -1.17
C ASP A 6 -19.45 0.62 -1.96
N PRO A 7 -18.25 0.63 -2.56
CA PRO A 7 -17.77 -0.51 -3.32
C PRO A 7 -17.67 -1.72 -2.38
N ASP A 8 -18.25 -2.84 -2.81
CA ASP A 8 -18.12 -4.11 -2.11
C ASP A 8 -16.63 -4.50 -2.10
N ILE A 9 -16.07 -4.78 -0.91
CA ILE A 9 -14.61 -5.00 -0.75
C ILE A 9 -14.14 -6.21 -1.59
N ASP A 10 -15.06 -7.11 -1.94
CA ASP A 10 -14.82 -8.27 -2.79
C ASP A 10 -14.56 -7.93 -4.28
N ASP A 11 -14.94 -6.74 -4.75
CA ASP A 11 -14.71 -6.28 -6.14
C ASP A 11 -13.43 -5.43 -6.27
N VAL A 12 -12.67 -5.27 -5.19
CA VAL A 12 -11.45 -4.44 -5.17
C VAL A 12 -10.30 -5.23 -5.78
N GLU A 13 -9.79 -4.74 -6.92
CA GLU A 13 -8.66 -5.36 -7.62
C GLU A 13 -7.44 -5.46 -6.68
N PRO A 14 -6.77 -6.62 -6.62
CA PRO A 14 -5.58 -6.79 -5.79
C PRO A 14 -4.47 -5.82 -6.17
N LEU A 15 -3.67 -5.43 -5.19
CA LEU A 15 -2.60 -4.45 -5.35
C LEU A 15 -1.61 -4.88 -6.44
N THR A 16 -1.48 -4.08 -7.49
CA THR A 16 -0.47 -4.33 -8.54
C THR A 16 0.95 -4.04 -8.04
N ASP A 17 1.96 -4.71 -8.60
CA ASP A 17 3.37 -4.47 -8.28
C ASP A 17 3.80 -3.01 -8.46
N SER A 18 3.24 -2.33 -9.48
CA SER A 18 3.47 -0.91 -9.73
C SER A 18 2.95 -0.02 -8.60
N THR A 19 1.74 -0.32 -8.09
CA THR A 19 1.15 0.38 -6.95
C THR A 19 1.96 0.12 -5.67
N ALA A 20 2.37 -1.13 -5.43
CA ALA A 20 3.22 -1.48 -4.30
C ALA A 20 4.55 -0.72 -4.32
N ARG A 21 5.18 -0.58 -5.49
CA ARG A 21 6.43 0.17 -5.68
C ARG A 21 6.24 1.67 -5.43
N GLN A 22 5.13 2.25 -5.87
CA GLN A 22 4.83 3.66 -5.63
C GLN A 22 4.55 3.92 -4.15
N ALA A 23 3.75 3.09 -3.51
CA ALA A 23 3.50 3.15 -2.07
C ALA A 23 4.79 3.05 -1.26
N ARG A 24 5.72 2.15 -1.62
CA ARG A 24 7.05 2.06 -1.00
C ARG A 24 7.84 3.37 -1.09
N ARG A 25 7.82 4.03 -2.25
CA ARG A 25 8.51 5.33 -2.44
C ARG A 25 7.88 6.43 -1.60
N VAL A 26 6.55 6.48 -1.54
CA VAL A 26 5.82 7.47 -0.75
C VAL A 26 6.10 7.24 0.74
N VAL A 27 5.89 6.03 1.25
CA VAL A 27 6.12 5.71 2.67
C VAL A 27 7.56 6.00 3.07
N ALA A 28 8.55 5.61 2.26
CA ALA A 28 9.96 5.89 2.55
C ALA A 28 10.31 7.39 2.55
N ALA A 29 9.56 8.22 1.83
CA ALA A 29 9.78 9.67 1.80
C ALA A 29 9.16 10.40 3.00
N TYR A 30 8.13 9.82 3.62
CA TYR A 30 7.34 10.50 4.66
C TYR A 30 7.43 9.87 6.05
N ALA A 31 7.86 8.62 6.18
CA ALA A 31 8.07 8.00 7.48
C ALA A 31 9.25 8.65 8.22
N ALA A 32 9.13 8.77 9.54
CA ALA A 32 10.17 9.29 10.42
C ALA A 32 11.34 8.32 10.56
N ASP A 33 11.08 7.01 10.51
CA ASP A 33 12.09 5.97 10.65
C ASP A 33 11.72 4.64 9.96
N ALA A 34 12.65 3.69 10.05
CA ALA A 34 12.53 2.38 9.42
C ALA A 34 11.45 1.48 10.05
N ASP A 35 11.12 1.68 11.32
CA ASP A 35 10.08 0.92 12.00
C ASP A 35 8.69 1.40 11.55
N GLU A 36 8.49 2.72 11.52
CA GLU A 36 7.26 3.32 11.00
C GLU A 36 7.02 2.95 9.53
N CYS A 37 8.06 2.94 8.69
CA CYS A 37 7.98 2.44 7.31
C CYS A 37 7.37 1.04 7.23
N ARG A 38 7.82 0.12 8.08
CA ARG A 38 7.35 -1.29 8.06
C ARG A 38 5.90 -1.40 8.49
N VAL A 39 5.50 -0.63 9.50
CA VAL A 39 4.12 -0.60 9.99
C VAL A 39 3.19 -0.07 8.90
N LEU A 40 3.52 1.07 8.29
CA LEU A 40 2.71 1.67 7.22
C LEU A 40 2.58 0.76 6.00
N LEU A 41 3.66 0.09 5.58
CA LEU A 41 3.61 -0.86 4.48
C LEU A 41 2.78 -2.11 4.83
N SER A 42 2.85 -2.58 6.07
CA SER A 42 2.05 -3.72 6.53
C SER A 42 0.56 -3.39 6.58
N MET A 43 0.18 -2.16 6.97
CA MET A 43 -1.22 -1.69 6.92
C MET A 43 -1.77 -1.67 5.49
N LEU A 44 -0.92 -1.40 4.50
CA LEU A 44 -1.27 -1.45 3.08
C LEU A 44 -1.25 -2.88 2.49
N GLY A 45 -0.93 -3.90 3.29
CA GLY A 45 -0.75 -5.27 2.81
C GLY A 45 0.50 -5.48 1.97
N ILE A 46 1.45 -4.54 2.01
CA ILE A 46 2.68 -4.58 1.21
C ILE A 46 3.78 -5.29 2.01
N GLY A 47 4.10 -6.51 1.58
CA GLY A 47 5.22 -7.28 2.13
C GLY A 47 6.59 -6.63 1.88
N PRO A 48 7.64 -7.13 2.54
CA PRO A 48 9.00 -6.62 2.39
C PRO A 48 9.42 -6.61 0.92
N ALA A 49 10.17 -5.58 0.52
CA ALA A 49 10.68 -5.51 -0.84
C ALA A 49 11.54 -6.73 -1.14
N LYS A 50 11.21 -7.46 -2.22
CA LYS A 50 12.15 -8.44 -2.78
C LYS A 50 13.43 -7.67 -3.11
N LEU A 51 14.53 -8.07 -2.48
CA LEU A 51 15.86 -7.69 -2.90
C LEU A 51 16.12 -8.39 -4.24
N GLU A 52 15.74 -7.75 -5.34
CA GLU A 52 16.27 -8.13 -6.65
C GLU A 52 17.71 -7.64 -6.69
N VAL A 53 18.65 -8.60 -6.56
CA VAL A 53 20.10 -8.42 -6.72
C VAL A 53 20.44 -8.37 -8.21
#